data_AF-A1BMI9-F1
#
_entry.id   AF-A1BMI9-F1
#
_cell.length_a   1.000
_cell.length_b   1.000
_cell.length_c   1.000
_cell.angle_alpha   90.00
_cell.angle_beta   90.00
_cell.angle_gamma   90.00
#
_symmetry.space_group_name_H-M   'P 1'
#
loop_
_entity.id
_entity.type
_entity.pdbx_description
1 polymer ?
#
loop_
_entity_poly.entity_id
_entity_poly.type
_entity_poly.pdbx_seq_one_letter_code
_entity_poly.pdbx_strand_id
1 'polypeptide(L)'
;ETCALDVVGAERIRDIQPGEMIVIDDSGYRTQTYTSRTQLSICSMEYIYFARPDSDIYGVNVHSARKRMGARLAQESPVDADMVIGVPNSSLSAASGYSEEAGLPNEMGLIKNQYVARTFIQPTQALREQGVRMKLSAVKSVVKGKRI
;
A
#
# COMPACT_ATOMS: atom_id res chain seq x y z
N GLU A 1 -11.54 -2.08 -7.35
CA GLU A 1 -10.69 -0.88 -7.47
C GLU A 1 -10.48 -0.54 -8.94
N THR A 2 -10.01 0.66 -9.28
CA THR A 2 -9.83 1.08 -10.69
C THR A 2 -8.85 0.21 -11.45
N CYS A 3 -7.85 -0.38 -10.79
CA CYS A 3 -6.90 -1.31 -11.41
C CYS A 3 -7.60 -2.51 -12.10
N ALA A 4 -8.80 -2.89 -11.67
CA ALA A 4 -9.57 -3.96 -12.31
C ALA A 4 -10.14 -3.51 -13.67
N LEU A 5 -10.52 -2.24 -13.79
CA LEU A 5 -10.99 -1.64 -15.04
C LEU A 5 -9.86 -1.61 -16.06
N ASP A 6 -8.66 -1.18 -15.64
CA ASP A 6 -7.47 -1.13 -16.49
C ASP A 6 -7.12 -2.51 -17.06
N VAL A 7 -7.18 -3.55 -16.22
CA VAL A 7 -6.88 -4.94 -16.62
C VAL A 7 -7.83 -5.45 -17.70
N VAL A 8 -9.10 -5.06 -17.65
CA VAL A 8 -10.13 -5.50 -18.62
C VAL A 8 -10.32 -4.52 -19.77
N GLY A 9 -9.56 -3.42 -19.82
CA GLY A 9 -9.69 -2.37 -20.83
C GLY A 9 -10.99 -1.56 -20.74
N ALA A 10 -11.60 -1.48 -19.56
CA ALA A 10 -12.80 -0.69 -19.34
C ALA A 10 -12.46 0.78 -19.09
N GLU A 11 -13.28 1.68 -19.63
CA GLU A 11 -13.18 3.11 -19.36
C GLU A 11 -13.66 3.43 -17.93
N ARG A 12 -12.84 4.16 -17.17
CA ARG A 12 -13.25 4.68 -15.87
C ARG A 12 -14.15 5.91 -16.07
N ILE A 13 -15.37 5.83 -15.54
CA ILE A 13 -16.34 6.95 -15.57
C ILE A 13 -16.20 7.83 -14.32
N ARG A 14 -16.48 7.28 -13.12
CA ARG A 14 -16.45 8.00 -11.84
C ARG A 14 -16.52 7.05 -10.64
N ASP A 15 -16.17 7.56 -9.46
CA ASP A 15 -16.46 6.93 -8.19
C ASP A 15 -17.97 7.05 -7.85
N ILE A 16 -18.56 5.99 -7.28
CA ILE A 16 -19.95 5.97 -6.81
C ILE A 16 -20.02 6.75 -5.50
N GLN A 17 -20.94 7.73 -5.41
CA GLN A 17 -21.03 8.59 -4.24
C GLN A 17 -21.73 7.88 -3.07
N PRO A 18 -21.44 8.27 -1.81
CA PRO A 18 -22.21 7.81 -0.66
C PRO A 18 -23.72 8.02 -0.86
N GLY A 19 -24.53 6.99 -0.61
CA GLY A 19 -25.98 7.04 -0.80
C GLY A 19 -26.46 6.84 -2.24
N GLU A 20 -25.55 6.67 -3.21
CA GLU A 20 -25.91 6.32 -4.58
C GLU A 20 -26.10 4.81 -4.78
N MET A 21 -26.97 4.50 -5.73
CA MET A 21 -27.22 3.19 -6.28
C MET A 21 -27.17 3.30 -7.80
N ILE A 22 -26.44 2.39 -8.45
CA ILE A 22 -26.41 2.28 -9.90
C ILE A 22 -27.29 1.10 -10.29
N VAL A 23 -28.27 1.34 -11.18
CA VAL A 23 -29.11 0.28 -11.75
C VAL A 23 -28.72 0.13 -13.21
N ILE A 24 -28.33 -1.09 -13.60
CA ILE A 24 -27.87 -1.44 -14.95
C ILE A 24 -28.82 -2.49 -15.51
N ASP A 25 -29.32 -2.27 -16.73
CA ASP A 25 -30.17 -3.19 -17.48
C ASP A 25 -29.88 -3.08 -18.99
N ASP A 26 -30.64 -3.78 -19.82
CA ASP A 26 -30.44 -3.82 -21.28
C ASP A 26 -30.59 -2.45 -21.96
N SER A 27 -31.19 -1.46 -21.29
CA SER A 27 -31.32 -0.08 -21.81
C SER A 27 -30.16 0.85 -21.44
N GLY A 28 -29.21 0.36 -20.62
CA GLY A 28 -28.06 1.11 -20.14
C GLY A 28 -28.00 1.19 -18.61
N TYR A 29 -27.49 2.29 -18.07
CA TYR A 29 -27.45 2.50 -16.62
C TYR A 29 -28.12 3.81 -16.19
N ARG A 30 -28.70 3.79 -15.00
CA ARG A 30 -29.22 4.98 -14.32
C ARG A 30 -28.68 5.05 -12.89
N THR A 31 -28.51 6.27 -12.40
CA THR A 31 -28.11 6.54 -11.01
C THR A 31 -29.37 6.90 -10.22
N GLN A 32 -29.50 6.35 -9.02
CA GLN A 32 -30.52 6.71 -8.04
C GLN A 32 -29.86 7.00 -6.70
N THR A 33 -30.44 7.91 -5.92
CA THR A 33 -29.99 8.19 -4.56
C THR A 33 -31.02 7.63 -3.58
N TYR A 34 -30.63 6.68 -2.74
CA TYR A 34 -31.54 6.11 -1.73
C TYR A 34 -31.54 6.93 -0.42
N THR A 35 -30.53 7.77 -0.22
CA THR A 35 -30.48 8.75 0.87
C THR A 35 -29.56 9.92 0.51
N SER A 36 -29.98 11.14 0.84
CA SER A 36 -29.15 12.34 0.75
C SER A 36 -28.46 12.70 2.07
N ARG A 37 -28.77 11.98 3.15
CA ARG A 37 -28.12 12.14 4.45
C ARG A 37 -26.82 11.33 4.46
N THR A 38 -25.79 11.88 3.85
CA THR A 38 -24.54 11.17 3.61
C THR A 38 -23.32 11.99 4.00
N GLN A 39 -22.21 11.29 4.24
CA GLN A 39 -20.90 11.87 4.46
C GLN A 39 -19.88 11.02 3.69
N LEU A 40 -18.99 11.68 2.95
CA LEU A 40 -17.87 11.01 2.31
C LEU A 40 -16.80 10.69 3.36
N SER A 41 -16.75 9.43 3.78
CA SER A 41 -15.81 8.92 4.78
C SER A 41 -15.12 7.68 4.22
N ILE A 42 -14.02 7.89 3.49
CA ILE A 42 -13.21 6.80 2.95
C ILE A 42 -12.35 6.20 4.05
N CYS A 43 -12.26 4.87 4.04
CA CYS A 43 -11.39 4.13 4.96
C CYS A 43 -9.93 4.52 4.72
N SER A 44 -9.30 5.17 5.71
CA SER A 44 -7.89 5.57 5.61
C SER A 44 -6.95 4.38 5.34
N MET A 45 -7.32 3.18 5.80
CA MET A 45 -6.52 1.97 5.57
C MET A 45 -6.49 1.52 4.11
N GLU A 46 -7.41 1.98 3.26
CA GLU A 46 -7.32 1.76 1.81
C GLU A 46 -6.08 2.45 1.25
N TYR A 47 -5.89 3.72 1.58
CA TYR A 47 -4.69 4.46 1.19
C TYR A 47 -3.44 3.95 1.90
N ILE A 48 -3.52 3.58 3.18
CA ILE A 48 -2.34 3.15 3.95
C ILE A 48 -1.84 1.78 3.50
N TYR A 49 -2.74 0.81 3.24
CA TYR A 49 -2.34 -0.60 3.11
C TYR A 49 -3.15 -1.45 2.13
N PHE A 50 -4.49 -1.40 2.17
CA PHE A 50 -5.32 -2.41 1.50
C PHE A 50 -5.35 -2.27 -0.01
N ALA A 51 -5.58 -1.06 -0.53
CA ALA A 51 -5.72 -0.85 -1.96
C ALA A 51 -4.40 -1.10 -2.69
N ARG A 52 -4.49 -1.52 -3.93
CA ARG A 52 -3.31 -1.66 -4.77
C ARG A 52 -2.73 -0.28 -5.11
N PRO A 53 -1.39 -0.16 -5.21
CA PRO A 53 -0.75 1.12 -5.48
C PRO A 53 -1.08 1.72 -6.86
N ASP A 54 -1.50 0.89 -7.81
CA ASP A 54 -1.93 1.29 -9.15
C ASP A 54 -3.43 1.64 -9.24
N SER A 55 -4.15 1.64 -8.12
CA SER A 55 -5.53 2.10 -8.05
C SER A 55 -5.61 3.60 -7.74
N ASP A 56 -6.68 4.21 -8.22
CA ASP A 56 -7.14 5.53 -7.82
C ASP A 56 -8.41 5.40 -6.99
N ILE A 57 -8.48 6.15 -5.91
CA ILE A 57 -9.67 6.25 -5.05
C ILE A 57 -10.07 7.71 -5.04
N TYR A 58 -11.28 8.05 -5.51
CA TYR A 58 -11.75 9.46 -5.56
C TYR A 58 -10.75 10.43 -6.21
N GLY A 59 -10.09 9.97 -7.29
CA GLY A 59 -9.12 10.76 -8.06
C GLY A 59 -7.73 10.86 -7.42
N VAL A 60 -7.49 10.18 -6.30
CA VAL A 60 -6.17 10.12 -5.66
C VAL A 60 -5.54 8.76 -5.91
N ASN A 61 -4.41 8.78 -6.62
CA ASN A 61 -3.60 7.58 -6.81
C ASN A 61 -2.99 7.08 -5.48
N VAL A 62 -3.13 5.78 -5.22
CA VAL A 62 -2.72 5.15 -3.95
C VAL A 62 -1.21 5.18 -3.77
N HIS A 63 -0.41 4.87 -4.80
CA HIS A 63 1.06 4.98 -4.74
C HIS A 63 1.48 6.40 -4.35
N SER A 64 0.91 7.40 -5.03
CA SER A 64 1.21 8.82 -4.80
C SER A 64 0.81 9.28 -3.40
N ALA A 65 -0.33 8.82 -2.89
CA ALA A 65 -0.75 9.08 -1.50
C ALA A 65 0.26 8.52 -0.49
N ARG A 66 0.67 7.25 -0.65
CA ARG A 66 1.67 6.61 0.21
C ARG A 66 3.02 7.30 0.15
N LYS A 67 3.45 7.74 -1.04
CA LYS A 67 4.68 8.51 -1.23
C LYS A 67 4.64 9.83 -0.45
N ARG A 68 3.54 10.59 -0.54
CA ARG A 68 3.35 11.81 0.27
C ARG A 68 3.35 11.53 1.78
N MET A 69 2.74 10.43 2.22
CA MET A 69 2.80 10.02 3.63
C MET A 69 4.25 9.74 4.08
N GLY A 70 5.05 9.10 3.23
CA GLY A 70 6.48 8.87 3.48
C GLY A 70 7.28 10.16 3.62
N ALA A 71 7.11 11.09 2.69
CA ALA A 71 7.74 12.41 2.77
C ALA A 71 7.32 13.16 4.03
N ARG A 72 6.03 13.15 4.36
CA ARG A 72 5.53 13.76 5.59
C ARG A 72 6.17 13.16 6.85
N LEU A 73 6.35 11.84 6.88
CA LEU A 73 7.02 11.15 7.98
C LEU A 73 8.49 11.56 8.12
N ALA A 74 9.22 11.81 7.03
CA ALA A 74 10.58 12.32 7.08
C ALA A 74 10.66 13.73 7.68
N GLN A 75 9.67 14.59 7.41
CA GLN A 75 9.57 15.92 8.01
C GLN A 75 9.23 15.86 9.50
N GLU A 76 8.31 14.98 9.90
CA GLU A 76 7.84 14.86 11.28
C GLU A 76 8.80 14.08 12.17
N SER A 77 9.58 13.17 11.60
CA SER A 77 10.48 12.27 12.33
C SER A 77 11.72 11.94 11.49
N PRO A 78 12.61 12.92 11.27
CA PRO A 78 13.86 12.71 10.57
C PRO A 78 14.80 11.82 11.38
N VAL A 79 15.60 11.01 10.71
CA VAL A 79 16.64 10.18 11.34
C VAL A 79 17.99 10.34 10.62
N ASP A 80 19.07 10.23 11.39
CA ASP A 80 20.42 10.12 10.85
C ASP A 80 20.73 8.63 10.57
N ALA A 81 20.57 8.25 9.31
CA ALA A 81 20.74 6.89 8.81
C ALA A 81 21.56 6.89 7.52
N ASP A 82 21.99 5.71 7.08
CA ASP A 82 22.81 5.58 5.87
C ASP A 82 21.96 5.26 4.63
N MET A 83 20.74 4.75 4.82
CA MET A 83 19.80 4.37 3.76
C MET A 83 18.38 4.18 4.32
N VAL A 84 17.41 4.06 3.43
CA VAL A 84 16.02 3.71 3.72
C VAL A 84 15.71 2.38 3.06
N ILE A 85 15.03 1.48 3.78
CA ILE A 85 14.62 0.17 3.27
C ILE A 85 13.12 -0.01 3.50
N GLY A 86 12.36 -0.13 2.40
CA GLY A 86 10.95 -0.50 2.46
C GLY A 86 10.76 -2.00 2.74
N VAL A 87 9.72 -2.33 3.52
CA VAL A 87 9.23 -3.71 3.63
C VAL A 87 8.52 -4.07 2.32
N PRO A 88 8.94 -5.15 1.62
CA PRO A 88 8.45 -5.45 0.28
C PRO A 88 6.92 -5.55 0.18
N ASN A 89 6.38 -4.99 -0.91
CA ASN A 89 4.95 -4.83 -1.24
C ASN A 89 4.19 -3.83 -0.38
N SER A 90 4.39 -3.84 0.94
CA SER A 90 3.55 -3.06 1.85
C SER A 90 3.95 -1.60 1.98
N SER A 91 5.25 -1.31 2.08
CA SER A 91 5.73 0.06 2.38
C SER A 91 6.66 0.66 1.34
N LEU A 92 6.84 0.01 0.19
CA LEU A 92 7.78 0.49 -0.85
C LEU A 92 7.52 1.94 -1.31
N SER A 93 6.24 2.32 -1.47
CA SER A 93 5.88 3.69 -1.87
C SER A 93 6.16 4.72 -0.78
N ALA A 94 5.86 4.40 0.48
CA ALA A 94 6.15 5.27 1.61
C ALA A 94 7.67 5.39 1.86
N ALA A 95 8.41 4.28 1.76
CA ALA A 95 9.87 4.29 1.87
C ALA A 95 10.52 5.15 0.78
N SER A 96 10.04 5.06 -0.47
CA SER A 96 10.48 5.94 -1.56
C SER A 96 10.23 7.41 -1.24
N GLY A 97 9.05 7.76 -0.71
CA GLY A 97 8.75 9.14 -0.32
C GLY A 97 9.62 9.65 0.84
N TYR A 98 9.84 8.81 1.85
CA TYR A 98 10.72 9.15 2.98
C TYR A 98 12.16 9.37 2.51
N SER A 99 12.68 8.45 1.68
CA SER A 99 14.04 8.51 1.11
C SER A 99 14.28 9.79 0.32
N GLU A 100 13.35 10.16 -0.56
CA GLU A 100 13.45 11.37 -1.39
C GLU A 100 13.45 12.64 -0.53
N GLU A 101 12.55 12.73 0.45
CA GLU A 101 12.47 13.88 1.36
C GLU A 101 13.69 13.98 2.29
N ALA A 102 14.19 12.84 2.79
CA ALA A 102 15.34 12.80 3.69
C ALA A 102 16.70 12.89 2.97
N GLY A 103 16.72 12.80 1.64
CA GLY A 103 17.97 12.78 0.86
C GLY A 103 18.81 11.51 1.08
N LEU A 104 18.18 10.41 1.48
CA LEU A 104 18.84 9.12 1.77
C LEU A 104 18.65 8.14 0.60
N PRO A 105 19.62 7.26 0.31
CA PRO A 105 19.42 6.24 -0.73
C PRO A 105 18.33 5.23 -0.32
N ASN A 106 17.46 4.87 -1.26
CA ASN A 106 16.47 3.81 -1.11
C ASN A 106 17.05 2.49 -1.64
N GLU A 107 17.22 1.51 -0.77
CA GLU A 107 17.92 0.26 -1.09
C GLU A 107 17.06 -0.97 -0.89
N MET A 108 17.39 -2.04 -1.62
CA MET A 108 16.75 -3.35 -1.45
C MET A 108 17.44 -4.14 -0.34
N GLY A 109 17.17 -3.77 0.91
CA GLY A 109 17.72 -4.47 2.08
C GLY A 109 16.88 -5.66 2.57
N LEU A 110 15.65 -5.80 2.10
CA LEU A 110 14.72 -6.87 2.46
C LEU A 110 14.15 -7.55 1.21
N ILE A 111 14.07 -8.88 1.27
CA ILE A 111 13.43 -9.71 0.25
C ILE A 111 12.28 -10.47 0.88
N LYS A 112 11.10 -10.42 0.25
CA LYS A 112 9.97 -11.29 0.59
C LYS A 112 10.09 -12.59 -0.17
N ASN A 113 10.02 -13.71 0.54
CA ASN A 113 9.87 -15.00 -0.09
C ASN A 113 8.44 -15.15 -0.64
N GLN A 114 8.29 -15.28 -1.96
CA GLN A 114 6.99 -15.35 -2.63
C GLN A 114 6.30 -16.72 -2.46
N TYR A 115 7.03 -17.75 -2.06
CA TYR A 115 6.56 -19.14 -2.03
C TYR A 115 6.24 -19.65 -0.62
N VAL A 116 6.03 -18.75 0.33
CA VAL A 116 5.79 -19.14 1.72
C VAL A 116 4.36 -19.60 1.89
N ALA A 117 4.21 -20.87 2.26
CA ALA A 117 2.94 -21.47 2.61
C ALA A 117 2.41 -20.92 3.95
N ARG A 118 1.14 -21.20 4.21
CA ARG A 118 0.47 -20.91 5.49
C ARG A 118 1.29 -21.51 6.64
N THR A 119 1.72 -20.68 7.60
CA THR A 119 2.40 -21.13 8.81
C THR A 119 1.36 -21.46 9.87
N PHE A 120 1.33 -22.70 10.37
CA PHE A 120 0.48 -23.08 11.52
C PHE A 120 1.01 -22.48 12.82
N ILE A 121 0.16 -22.39 13.84
CA ILE A 121 0.52 -21.88 15.18
C ILE A 121 1.70 -22.70 15.70
N GLN A 122 2.84 -22.03 15.91
CA GLN A 122 4.06 -22.69 16.37
C GLN A 122 4.12 -22.64 17.91
N PRO A 123 4.45 -23.76 18.57
CA PRO A 123 4.40 -23.88 20.03
C PRO A 123 5.53 -23.14 20.74
N THR A 124 6.69 -22.99 20.09
CA THR A 124 7.88 -22.37 20.70
C THR A 124 8.24 -21.05 20.03
N GLN A 125 8.90 -20.18 20.79
CA GLN A 125 9.40 -18.89 20.29
C GLN A 125 10.40 -19.10 19.13
N ALA A 126 11.33 -20.06 19.26
CA ALA A 126 12.30 -20.38 18.21
C ALA A 126 11.64 -20.78 16.88
N LEU A 127 10.57 -21.59 16.93
CA LEU A 127 9.82 -21.98 15.72
C LEU A 127 9.04 -20.81 15.12
N ARG A 128 8.54 -19.87 15.94
CA ARG A 128 7.89 -18.63 15.44
C ARG A 128 8.90 -17.72 14.74
N GLU A 129 10.08 -17.53 15.33
CA GLU A 129 11.15 -16.73 14.74
C GLU A 129 11.65 -17.33 13.42
N GLN A 130 11.77 -18.66 13.36
CA GLN A 130 12.04 -19.37 12.11
C GLN A 130 10.94 -19.11 11.07
N GLY A 131 9.66 -19.13 11.48
CA GLY A 131 8.52 -18.77 10.65
C GLY A 131 8.58 -17.36 10.06
N VAL A 132 9.04 -16.38 10.83
CA VAL A 132 9.26 -15.00 10.35
C VAL A 132 10.42 -14.96 9.35
N ARG A 133 11.55 -15.62 9.65
CA ARG A 133 12.72 -15.70 8.75
C ARG A 133 12.39 -16.37 7.41
N MET A 134 11.41 -17.26 7.37
CA MET A 134 10.94 -17.85 6.12
C MET A 134 10.22 -16.84 5.23
N LYS A 135 9.55 -15.83 5.81
CA LYS A 135 8.74 -14.82 5.09
C LYS A 135 9.57 -13.68 4.52
N LEU A 136 10.50 -13.16 5.30
CA LEU A 136 11.35 -12.02 4.94
C LEU A 136 12.80 -12.34 5.29
N SER A 137 13.70 -12.05 4.36
CA SER A 137 15.14 -12.18 4.56
C SER A 137 15.85 -10.85 4.32
N ALA A 138 16.85 -10.56 5.13
CA ALA A 138 17.70 -9.39 4.93
C ALA A 138 18.80 -9.68 3.90
N VAL A 139 19.06 -8.73 3.01
CA VAL A 139 20.18 -8.76 2.07
C VAL A 139 21.44 -8.34 2.84
N LYS A 140 22.11 -9.31 3.48
CA LYS A 140 23.23 -9.06 4.41
C LYS A 140 24.31 -8.14 3.86
N SER A 141 24.65 -8.23 2.57
CA SER A 141 25.66 -7.38 1.92
C SER A 141 25.25 -5.91 1.86
N VAL A 142 23.96 -5.60 1.82
CA VAL A 142 23.41 -4.24 1.80
C VAL A 142 23.36 -3.65 3.21
N VAL A 143 22.90 -4.46 4.18
CA VAL A 143 22.56 -3.96 5.53
C VAL A 143 23.71 -4.01 6.55
N LYS A 144 24.76 -4.81 6.32
CA LYS A 144 25.78 -5.07 7.33
C LYS A 144 26.59 -3.80 7.64
N GLY A 145 26.58 -3.40 8.91
CA GLY A 145 27.32 -2.24 9.40
C GLY A 145 26.73 -0.89 8.99
N LYS A 146 25.48 -0.89 8.52
CA LYS A 146 24.73 0.32 8.13
C LYS A 146 23.69 0.67 9.19
N ARG A 147 23.43 1.96 9.34
CA ARG A 147 22.28 2.50 10.06
C ARG A 147 21.10 2.54 9.10
N ILE A 148 19.99 1.90 9.49
CA ILE A 148 18.79 1.65 8.67
C ILE A 148 17.59 2.22 9.41
#